data_AF-A0AAW4YFB5-F1
#
_entry.id   AF-A0AAW4YFB5-F1
#
_cell.length_a   1.000
_cell.length_b   1.000
_cell.length_c   1.000
_cell.angle_alpha   90.00
_cell.angle_beta   90.00
_cell.angle_gamma   90.00
#
_symmetry.space_group_name_H-M   'P 1'
#
loop_
_entity.id
_entity.type
_entity.pdbx_description
1 polymer ?
#
loop_
_entity_poly.entity_id
_entity_poly.type
_entity_poly.pdbx_seq_one_letter_code
_entity_poly.pdbx_strand_id
1 'polypeptide(L)'
;KGTNVNGQVTASDFKLEKTTFDPNQSGNTFMAANFKVAGKVKSGDYFTAKLPDSVTGNGDVDYSNSNNTMPIADIKSTNGDVVAKATYDILTKTYTFVFTDYVNDKENINGQFSLPLF
;
A
#
# COMPACT_ATOMS: atom_id res chain seq x y z
N LYS A 1 -6.65 -10.98 10.20
CA LYS A 1 -6.98 -9.61 9.76
C LYS A 1 -8.14 -9.10 10.61
N GLY A 2 -8.09 -7.85 11.06
CA GLY A 2 -9.15 -7.18 11.83
C GLY A 2 -10.19 -6.56 10.91
N THR A 3 -10.63 -5.34 11.23
CA THR A 3 -11.72 -4.64 10.50
C THR A 3 -11.18 -3.85 9.30
N ASN A 4 -11.94 -3.80 8.21
CA ASN A 4 -11.65 -2.85 7.13
C ASN A 4 -12.00 -1.44 7.59
N VAL A 5 -11.03 -0.53 7.57
CA VAL A 5 -11.16 0.86 8.04
C VAL A 5 -10.93 1.87 6.92
N ASN A 6 -11.17 1.51 5.65
CA ASN A 6 -11.09 2.44 4.52
C ASN A 6 -11.88 3.74 4.78
N GLY A 7 -13.05 3.66 5.41
CA GLY A 7 -13.86 4.84 5.76
C GLY A 7 -13.23 5.78 6.80
N GLN A 8 -12.15 5.36 7.47
CA GLN A 8 -11.38 6.18 8.41
C GLN A 8 -10.05 6.67 7.81
N VAL A 9 -9.66 6.18 6.63
CA VAL A 9 -8.38 6.53 6.00
C VAL A 9 -8.62 7.46 4.82
N THR A 10 -8.03 8.64 4.88
CA THR A 10 -8.03 9.59 3.76
C THR A 10 -6.64 9.62 3.15
N ALA A 11 -6.55 9.32 1.85
CA ALA A 11 -5.33 9.50 1.07
C ALA A 11 -5.27 10.93 0.48
N SER A 12 -4.09 11.53 0.42
CA SER A 12 -3.88 12.86 -0.15
C SER A 12 -2.57 12.94 -0.92
N ASP A 13 -2.38 14.04 -1.66
CA ASP A 13 -1.14 14.36 -2.36
C ASP A 13 -0.67 13.26 -3.32
N PHE A 14 -1.62 12.57 -3.95
CA PHE A 14 -1.33 11.51 -4.90
C PHE A 14 -0.51 12.03 -6.08
N LYS A 15 0.57 11.33 -6.39
CA LYS A 15 1.48 11.62 -7.51
C LYS A 15 1.86 10.35 -8.22
N LEU A 16 2.00 10.45 -9.54
CA LEU A 16 2.74 9.49 -10.34
C LEU A 16 4.10 10.11 -10.67
N GLU A 17 5.17 9.33 -10.55
CA GLU A 17 6.53 9.76 -10.92
C GLU A 17 6.59 10.20 -12.39
N LYS A 18 5.99 9.40 -13.27
CA LYS A 18 5.85 9.66 -14.70
C LYS A 18 4.54 9.05 -15.22
N THR A 19 4.00 9.61 -16.30
CA THR A 19 2.73 9.15 -16.92
C THR A 19 2.90 8.56 -18.32
N THR A 20 4.13 8.49 -18.82
CA THR A 20 4.47 7.92 -20.13
C THR A 20 5.81 7.21 -20.01
N PHE A 21 5.86 5.95 -20.43
CA PHE A 21 7.03 5.08 -20.37
C PHE A 21 6.84 3.92 -21.35
N ASP A 22 7.93 3.21 -21.67
CA ASP A 22 7.91 2.03 -22.54
C ASP A 22 8.19 0.76 -21.71
N PRO A 23 7.16 -0.06 -21.41
CA PRO A 23 7.34 -1.31 -20.68
C PRO A 23 8.32 -2.28 -21.36
N ASN A 24 8.42 -2.28 -22.70
CA ASN A 24 9.34 -3.15 -23.44
C ASN A 24 10.81 -2.73 -23.32
N GLN A 25 11.07 -1.55 -22.75
CA GLN A 25 12.41 -1.03 -22.44
C GLN A 25 12.58 -0.86 -20.93
N SER A 26 11.96 -1.76 -20.14
CA SER A 26 11.98 -1.75 -18.68
C SER A 26 11.37 -0.50 -18.03
N GLY A 27 10.56 0.25 -18.77
CA GLY A 27 9.84 1.41 -18.28
C GLY A 27 8.77 1.02 -17.26
N ASN A 28 8.77 1.71 -16.12
CA ASN A 28 7.76 1.63 -15.07
C ASN A 28 7.55 3.03 -14.48
N THR A 29 6.60 3.16 -13.56
CA THR A 29 6.36 4.38 -12.77
C THR A 29 6.21 4.05 -11.29
N PHE A 30 6.08 5.06 -10.45
CA PHE A 30 5.74 4.91 -9.04
C PHE A 30 4.52 5.75 -8.71
N MET A 31 3.62 5.20 -7.90
CA MET A 31 2.62 6.00 -7.19
C MET A 31 3.12 6.36 -5.80
N ALA A 32 2.94 7.62 -5.42
CA ALA A 32 3.19 8.08 -4.06
C ALA A 32 1.95 8.80 -3.53
N ALA A 33 1.62 8.58 -2.26
CA ALA A 33 0.53 9.28 -1.58
C ALA A 33 0.81 9.38 -0.09
N ASN A 34 0.27 10.44 0.50
CA ASN A 34 0.12 10.58 1.94
C ASN A 34 -1.18 9.88 2.37
N PHE A 35 -1.25 9.45 3.63
CA PHE A 35 -2.50 9.00 4.24
C PHE A 35 -2.62 9.53 5.67
N LYS A 36 -3.87 9.76 6.09
CA LYS A 36 -4.24 10.12 7.45
C LYS A 36 -5.37 9.22 7.94
N VAL A 37 -5.27 8.76 9.18
CA VAL A 37 -6.30 8.01 9.88
C VAL A 37 -7.11 8.97 10.77
N ALA A 38 -8.42 8.99 10.58
CA ALA A 38 -9.35 9.72 11.43
C ALA A 38 -9.71 8.88 12.67
N GLY A 39 -9.46 9.42 13.86
CA GLY A 39 -9.77 8.74 15.12
C GLY A 39 -8.78 7.63 15.48
N LYS A 40 -9.29 6.57 16.15
CA LYS A 40 -8.52 5.44 16.64
C LYS A 40 -8.72 4.21 15.77
N VAL A 41 -7.62 3.54 15.49
CA VAL A 41 -7.58 2.19 14.92
C VAL A 41 -6.79 1.29 15.88
N LYS A 42 -6.94 -0.02 15.75
CA LYS A 42 -6.17 -1.00 16.53
C LYS A 42 -5.39 -1.90 15.61
N SER A 43 -4.40 -2.58 16.18
CA SER A 43 -3.66 -3.64 15.52
C SER A 43 -4.57 -4.64 14.81
N GLY A 44 -4.18 -5.02 13.61
CA GLY A 44 -4.94 -5.90 12.75
C GLY A 44 -6.02 -5.21 11.89
N ASP A 45 -6.53 -4.04 12.28
CA ASP A 45 -7.37 -3.24 11.38
C ASP A 45 -6.57 -2.87 10.13
N TYR A 46 -7.25 -2.69 9.00
CA TYR A 46 -6.58 -2.56 7.72
C TYR A 46 -7.30 -1.63 6.75
N PHE A 47 -6.54 -1.05 5.83
CA PHE A 47 -7.06 -0.35 4.67
C PHE A 47 -6.46 -0.92 3.39
N THR A 48 -7.00 -0.53 2.24
CA THR A 48 -6.65 -1.08 0.94
C THR A 48 -6.45 -0.01 -0.13
N ALA A 49 -5.58 -0.28 -1.10
CA ALA A 49 -5.52 0.46 -2.36
C ALA A 49 -5.74 -0.51 -3.52
N LYS A 50 -6.64 -0.20 -4.45
CA LYS A 50 -6.98 -1.06 -5.58
C LYS A 50 -6.49 -0.43 -6.88
N LEU A 51 -5.73 -1.19 -7.66
CA LEU A 51 -5.28 -0.74 -8.96
C LEU A 51 -6.35 -0.96 -10.04
N PRO A 52 -6.40 -0.11 -11.08
CA PRO A 52 -7.22 -0.32 -12.25
C PRO A 52 -6.64 -1.43 -13.15
N ASP A 53 -7.39 -1.80 -14.18
CA ASP A 53 -7.00 -2.88 -15.10
C ASP A 53 -5.69 -2.60 -15.85
N SER A 54 -5.35 -1.33 -16.09
CA SER A 54 -4.23 -0.90 -16.93
C SER A 54 -2.84 -1.00 -16.30
N VAL A 55 -2.74 -1.25 -14.98
CA VAL A 55 -1.45 -1.34 -14.28
C VAL A 55 -1.41 -2.53 -13.34
N THR A 56 -0.20 -2.93 -12.93
CA THR A 56 0.05 -3.99 -11.94
C THR A 56 1.08 -3.54 -10.92
N GLY A 57 1.04 -4.15 -9.73
CA GLY A 57 2.05 -3.94 -8.69
C GLY A 57 3.29 -4.82 -8.81
N ASN A 58 3.18 -5.94 -9.53
CA ASN A 58 4.22 -6.96 -9.64
C ASN A 58 5.02 -6.90 -10.95
N GLY A 59 4.53 -6.21 -11.98
CA GLY A 59 5.17 -6.17 -13.30
C GLY A 59 5.41 -7.56 -13.86
N ASP A 60 6.59 -7.78 -14.41
CA ASP A 60 6.99 -9.07 -15.00
C ASP A 60 7.43 -10.12 -13.96
N VAL A 61 7.38 -9.80 -12.66
CA VAL A 61 7.70 -10.75 -11.60
C VAL A 61 6.49 -11.66 -11.33
N ASP A 62 6.68 -12.96 -11.50
CA ASP A 62 5.65 -13.97 -11.27
C ASP A 62 5.59 -14.42 -9.81
N TYR A 63 4.40 -14.31 -9.20
CA TYR A 63 4.08 -14.73 -7.84
C TYR A 63 3.12 -15.92 -7.79
N SER A 64 2.88 -16.61 -8.91
CA SER A 64 2.00 -17.79 -9.01
C SER A 64 2.39 -18.90 -8.02
N ASN A 65 3.68 -19.13 -7.85
CA ASN A 65 4.25 -20.09 -6.89
C ASN A 65 4.29 -19.59 -5.44
N SER A 66 3.79 -18.39 -5.18
CA SER A 66 3.71 -17.74 -3.86
C SER A 66 2.27 -17.36 -3.51
N ASN A 67 1.31 -18.23 -3.84
CA ASN A 67 -0.11 -18.02 -3.62
C ASN A 67 -0.65 -16.72 -4.24
N ASN A 68 -0.08 -16.26 -5.36
CA ASN A 68 -0.44 -15.00 -6.01
C ASN A 68 -0.41 -13.80 -5.04
N THR A 69 0.50 -13.83 -4.07
CA THR A 69 0.69 -12.77 -3.07
C THR A 69 2.12 -12.25 -3.10
N MET A 70 2.27 -10.96 -3.39
CA MET A 70 3.55 -10.26 -3.33
C MET A 70 3.72 -9.60 -1.96
N PRO A 71 4.83 -9.87 -1.23
CA PRO A 71 5.18 -9.09 -0.05
C PRO A 71 5.59 -7.68 -0.46
N ILE A 72 5.10 -6.68 0.28
CA ILE A 72 5.42 -5.27 0.05
C ILE A 72 6.20 -4.74 1.25
N ALA A 73 7.07 -3.76 1.02
CA ALA A 73 7.80 -3.10 2.08
C ALA A 73 6.86 -2.54 3.16
N ASP A 74 7.22 -2.75 4.42
CA ASP A 74 6.48 -2.24 5.56
C ASP A 74 6.38 -0.71 5.54
N ILE A 75 5.21 -0.19 5.92
CA ILE A 75 5.02 1.24 6.12
C ILE A 75 5.60 1.62 7.47
N LYS A 76 6.59 2.51 7.46
CA LYS A 76 7.30 2.94 8.66
C LYS A 76 6.97 4.38 9.02
N SER A 77 6.95 4.68 10.32
CA SER A 77 6.93 6.06 10.82
C SER A 77 8.31 6.70 10.70
N THR A 78 8.41 7.98 11.01
CA THR A 78 9.65 8.77 10.94
C THR A 78 10.79 8.22 11.80
N ASN A 79 10.48 7.55 12.91
CA ASN A 79 11.44 6.90 13.81
C ASN A 79 11.77 5.44 13.41
N GLY A 80 11.21 4.94 12.29
CA GLY A 80 11.51 3.60 11.75
C GLY A 80 10.63 2.46 12.28
N ASP A 81 9.68 2.74 13.19
CA ASP A 81 8.73 1.72 13.65
C ASP A 81 7.78 1.30 12.53
N VAL A 82 7.44 0.02 12.48
CA VAL A 82 6.50 -0.50 11.48
C VAL A 82 5.07 -0.14 11.89
N VAL A 83 4.45 0.80 11.17
CA VAL A 83 3.06 1.24 11.36
C VAL A 83 2.09 0.22 10.77
N ALA A 84 2.39 -0.29 9.58
CA ALA A 84 1.57 -1.28 8.91
C ALA A 84 2.42 -2.24 8.06
N LYS A 85 2.00 -3.51 8.03
CA LYS A 85 2.53 -4.52 7.10
C LYS A 85 1.73 -4.48 5.81
N ALA A 86 2.41 -4.58 4.67
CA ALA A 86 1.79 -4.45 3.36
C ALA A 86 1.92 -5.75 2.53
N THR A 87 0.85 -6.13 1.83
CA THR A 87 0.87 -7.18 0.82
C THR A 87 0.09 -6.74 -0.41
N TYR A 88 0.41 -7.31 -1.57
CA TYR A 88 -0.31 -7.11 -2.82
C TYR A 88 -0.84 -8.46 -3.32
N ASP A 89 -2.15 -8.53 -3.53
CA ASP A 89 -2.81 -9.68 -4.15
C ASP A 89 -2.86 -9.47 -5.67
N ILE A 90 -2.21 -10.37 -6.42
CA ILE A 90 -2.02 -10.24 -7.86
C ILE A 90 -3.35 -10.37 -8.60
N LEU A 91 -4.23 -11.27 -8.16
CA LEU A 91 -5.47 -11.59 -8.86
C LEU A 91 -6.50 -10.46 -8.73
N THR A 92 -6.59 -9.86 -7.56
CA THR A 92 -7.54 -8.78 -7.25
C THR A 92 -6.95 -7.38 -7.44
N LYS A 93 -5.66 -7.30 -7.78
CA LYS A 93 -4.86 -6.06 -7.89
C LYS A 93 -5.02 -5.14 -6.68
N THR A 94 -5.02 -5.73 -5.49
CA THR A 94 -5.35 -5.02 -4.25
C THR A 94 -4.17 -5.06 -3.28
N TYR A 95 -3.68 -3.89 -2.92
CA TYR A 95 -2.81 -3.71 -1.77
C TYR A 95 -3.63 -3.75 -0.49
N THR A 96 -3.10 -4.42 0.52
CA THR A 96 -3.64 -4.47 1.88
C THR A 96 -2.58 -3.98 2.85
N PHE A 97 -2.93 -3.00 3.67
CA PHE A 97 -2.07 -2.44 4.71
C PHE A 97 -2.69 -2.74 6.07
N VAL A 98 -2.06 -3.64 6.84
CA VAL A 98 -2.55 -4.09 8.14
C VAL A 98 -1.77 -3.38 9.24
N PHE A 99 -2.46 -2.57 10.05
CA PHE A 99 -1.85 -1.86 11.17
C PHE A 99 -1.25 -2.84 12.19
N THR A 100 -0.10 -2.48 12.76
CA THR A 100 0.55 -3.23 13.84
C THR A 100 0.14 -2.69 15.21
N ASP A 101 0.66 -3.28 16.29
CA ASP A 101 0.45 -2.78 17.65
C ASP A 101 0.92 -1.33 17.88
N TYR A 102 1.75 -0.81 16.97
CA TYR A 102 2.17 0.60 16.98
C TYR A 102 0.97 1.56 17.10
N VAL A 103 -0.18 1.22 16.52
CA VAL A 103 -1.32 2.14 16.44
C VAL A 103 -2.20 2.17 17.70
N ASN A 104 -2.10 1.16 18.58
CA ASN A 104 -3.07 0.94 19.65
C ASN A 104 -3.23 2.15 20.60
N ASP A 105 -2.12 2.81 20.91
CA ASP A 105 -2.08 3.96 21.84
C ASP A 105 -1.88 5.29 21.10
N LYS A 106 -2.18 5.34 19.80
CA LYS A 106 -1.98 6.53 18.96
C LYS A 106 -3.29 7.02 18.36
N GLU A 107 -3.35 8.33 18.14
CA GLU A 107 -4.43 8.99 17.42
C GLU A 107 -3.83 9.83 16.29
N ASN A 108 -4.64 10.13 15.27
CA ASN A 108 -4.23 10.99 14.15
C ASN A 108 -2.99 10.50 13.41
N ILE A 109 -2.86 9.18 13.29
CA ILE A 109 -1.77 8.51 12.57
C ILE A 109 -1.75 9.04 11.14
N ASN A 110 -0.56 9.41 10.70
CA ASN A 110 -0.30 9.85 9.34
C ASN A 110 0.98 9.19 8.84
N GLY A 111 1.07 9.02 7.53
CA GLY A 111 2.22 8.43 6.88
C GLY A 111 2.16 8.64 5.39
N GLN A 112 3.12 8.04 4.69
CA GLN A 112 3.21 8.08 3.24
C GLN A 112 3.69 6.73 2.73
N PHE A 113 3.35 6.40 1.49
CA PHE A 113 3.89 5.25 0.78
C PHE A 113 4.30 5.64 -0.64
N SER A 114 5.27 4.92 -1.18
CA SER A 114 5.65 4.96 -2.59
C SER A 114 5.76 3.52 -3.08
N LEU A 115 5.00 3.19 -4.13
CA LEU A 115 4.85 1.82 -4.64
C LEU A 115 5.08 1.81 -6.16
N PRO A 116 5.89 0.86 -6.67
CA PRO A 116 6.10 0.72 -8.11
C PRO A 116 4.81 0.27 -8.81
N LEU A 117 4.62 0.75 -10.03
CA LEU A 117 3.53 0.38 -10.93
C LEU A 117 4.10 0.09 -12.32
N PHE A 118 3.57 -0.95 -12.94
CA PHE A 118 3.98 -1.47 -14.24
C PHE A 118 2.78 -1.55 -15.18
#